data_AF-A0AAE0WMY4-F1
#
_entry.id   AF-A0AAE0WMY4-F1
#
_cell.length_a   1.000
_cell.length_b   1.000
_cell.length_c   1.000
_cell.angle_alpha   90.00
_cell.angle_beta   90.00
_cell.angle_gamma   90.00
#
_symmetry.space_group_name_H-M   'P 1'
#
loop_
_entity.id
_entity.type
_entity.pdbx_description
1 polymer ?
#
loop_
_entity_poly.entity_id
_entity_poly.type
_entity_poly.pdbx_seq_one_letter_code
_entity_poly.pdbx_strand_id
1 'polypeptide(L)'
;MWFATQAPSKLLLGIVLSIAIVHIAPLATHQVEEISASPALVHSSFEVVTGIQQFGIQPRLEIRQLEKNVDQFNIYLLGLVKFQATNQSDELSYYDIAG
;
A
#
# COMPACT_ATOMS: atom_id res chain seq x y z
N MET A 1 62.14 3.24 13.22
CA MET A 1 61.71 4.40 12.41
C MET A 1 60.66 3.89 11.42
N TRP A 2 59.38 4.06 11.75
CA TRP A 2 58.47 5.12 11.27
C TRP A 2 57.74 4.73 9.96
N PHE A 3 56.43 4.97 9.98
CA PHE A 3 55.35 4.56 9.06
C PHE A 3 55.50 5.01 7.59
N ALA A 4 54.86 4.30 6.65
CA ALA A 4 53.84 4.89 5.77
C ALA A 4 53.11 3.85 4.87
N THR A 5 51.80 3.99 4.88
CA THR A 5 50.70 3.35 4.14
C THR A 5 50.63 3.80 2.68
N GLN A 6 50.26 2.90 1.76
CA GLN A 6 49.51 3.29 0.55
C GLN A 6 48.54 2.17 0.14
N ALA A 7 47.25 2.46 0.29
CA ALA A 7 46.12 1.58 -0.01
C ALA A 7 45.87 1.39 -1.52
N PRO A 8 45.38 0.22 -1.99
CA PRO A 8 44.82 0.08 -3.33
C PRO A 8 43.32 0.42 -3.36
N SER A 9 42.93 1.62 -2.94
CA SER A 9 41.52 2.06 -2.94
C SER A 9 40.98 2.44 -4.33
N LYS A 10 41.83 2.45 -5.37
CA LYS A 10 41.46 2.88 -6.72
C LYS A 10 40.83 1.77 -7.58
N LEU A 11 41.03 0.50 -7.23
CA LEU A 11 40.52 -0.64 -7.99
C LEU A 11 39.05 -0.98 -7.65
N LEU A 12 38.63 -0.77 -6.39
CA LEU A 12 37.24 -1.01 -5.99
C LEU A 12 36.28 0.08 -6.49
N LEU A 13 36.76 1.32 -6.66
CA LEU A 13 35.95 2.44 -7.14
C LEU A 13 35.60 2.30 -8.64
N GLY A 14 36.51 1.73 -9.43
CA GLY A 14 36.28 1.49 -10.88
C GLY A 14 35.25 0.39 -11.17
N ILE A 15 35.18 -0.64 -10.33
CA ILE A 15 34.21 -1.73 -10.48
C ILE A 15 32.79 -1.25 -10.15
N VAL A 16 32.62 -0.44 -9.10
CA VAL A 16 31.30 0.12 -8.73
C VAL A 16 30.81 1.13 -9.79
N LEU A 17 31.69 1.94 -10.37
CA LEU A 17 31.31 2.89 -11.43
C LEU A 17 30.91 2.18 -12.74
N SER A 18 31.49 1.02 -13.04
CA SER A 18 31.13 0.22 -14.22
C SER A 18 29.77 -0.48 -14.06
N ILE A 19 29.42 -0.93 -12.85
CA ILE A 19 28.12 -1.56 -12.56
C ILE A 19 26.97 -0.54 -12.64
N ALA A 20 27.22 0.72 -12.31
CA ALA A 20 26.22 1.79 -12.41
C ALA A 20 25.90 2.22 -13.85
N ILE A 21 26.83 2.05 -14.80
CA ILE A 21 26.64 2.47 -16.20
C ILE A 21 25.79 1.46 -17.00
N VAL A 22 25.74 0.18 -16.60
CA VAL A 22 24.96 -0.85 -17.32
C VAL A 22 23.44 -0.76 -17.04
N HIS A 23 23.00 -0.05 -16.00
CA HIS A 23 21.56 0.05 -15.66
C HIS A 23 20.86 1.33 -16.13
N ILE A 24 21.52 2.21 -16.87
CA ILE A 24 20.92 3.48 -17.31
C ILE A 24 20.90 3.54 -18.83
N ALA A 25 19.97 2.78 -19.43
CA ALA A 25 19.42 3.10 -20.73
C ALA A 25 17.97 3.54 -20.56
N PRO A 26 17.67 4.85 -20.52
CA PRO A 26 16.41 5.32 -21.04
C PRO A 26 16.55 5.48 -22.57
N LEU A 27 15.42 5.46 -23.26
CA LEU A 27 15.22 6.07 -24.57
C LEU A 27 15.30 5.14 -25.80
N ALA A 28 14.17 4.51 -26.13
CA ALA A 28 13.51 4.76 -27.42
C ALA A 28 12.06 4.21 -27.43
N THR A 29 11.13 5.15 -27.60
CA THR A 29 9.80 5.02 -28.21
C THR A 29 8.80 4.05 -27.57
N HIS A 30 8.23 4.46 -26.43
CA HIS A 30 6.82 4.18 -26.17
C HIS A 30 6.02 5.34 -26.74
N GLN A 31 5.12 5.04 -27.67
CA GLN A 31 4.25 6.01 -28.33
C GLN A 31 3.58 6.89 -27.28
N VAL A 32 3.75 8.21 -27.40
CA VAL A 32 2.85 9.15 -26.74
C VAL A 32 1.55 9.02 -27.53
N GLU A 33 0.71 8.06 -27.14
CA GLU A 33 -0.70 8.17 -27.41
C GLU A 33 -1.16 9.31 -26.52
N GLU A 34 -1.28 10.48 -27.16
CA GLU A 34 -1.96 11.63 -26.62
C GLU A 34 -3.30 11.15 -26.10
N ILE A 35 -3.39 11.02 -24.77
CA ILE A 35 -4.64 10.73 -24.09
C ILE A 35 -5.49 11.98 -24.35
N SER A 36 -6.22 11.98 -25.46
CA SER A 36 -7.40 12.81 -25.64
C SER A 36 -8.12 12.72 -24.32
N ALA A 37 -8.23 13.85 -23.62
CA ALA A 37 -8.83 13.93 -22.30
C ALA A 37 -10.17 13.20 -22.36
N SER A 38 -10.16 11.94 -21.96
CA SER A 38 -11.36 11.18 -21.77
C SER A 38 -12.02 11.90 -20.61
N PRO A 39 -13.27 12.37 -20.73
CA PRO A 39 -13.96 12.86 -19.56
C PRO A 39 -13.80 11.77 -18.52
N ALA A 40 -13.16 12.09 -17.38
CA ALA A 40 -12.97 11.15 -16.30
C ALA A 40 -14.35 10.55 -16.06
N LEU A 41 -14.55 9.32 -16.52
CA LEU A 41 -15.78 8.62 -16.28
C LEU A 41 -15.79 8.52 -14.77
N VAL A 42 -16.71 9.24 -14.14
CA VAL A 42 -17.07 9.01 -12.75
C VAL A 42 -17.49 7.55 -12.73
N HIS A 43 -16.55 6.68 -12.39
CA HIS A 43 -16.79 5.25 -12.33
C HIS A 43 -17.53 5.02 -11.02
N SER A 44 -18.84 5.28 -11.02
CA SER A 44 -19.71 4.86 -9.93
C SER A 44 -19.87 3.35 -10.03
N SER A 45 -18.91 2.62 -9.48
CA SER A 45 -19.07 1.18 -9.29
C SER A 45 -20.00 0.96 -8.12
N PHE A 46 -21.14 0.35 -8.36
CA PHE A 46 -22.01 -0.09 -7.26
C PHE A 46 -21.39 -1.31 -6.57
N GLU A 47 -21.13 -1.20 -5.27
CA GLU A 47 -20.69 -2.32 -4.45
C GLU A 47 -21.92 -3.11 -3.94
N VAL A 48 -21.92 -4.44 -4.18
CA VAL A 48 -23.06 -5.29 -3.79
C VAL A 48 -22.91 -5.75 -2.33
N VAL A 49 -23.87 -5.37 -1.49
CA VAL A 49 -23.88 -5.74 -0.07
C VAL A 49 -24.38 -7.18 0.12
N THR A 50 -23.45 -8.10 0.36
CA THR A 50 -23.75 -9.55 0.54
C THR A 50 -23.54 -10.06 1.97
N GLY A 51 -22.86 -9.28 2.83
CA GLY A 51 -22.43 -9.74 4.15
C GLY A 51 -21.25 -10.74 4.07
N ILE A 52 -20.96 -11.41 5.19
CA ILE A 52 -19.87 -12.40 5.26
C ILE A 52 -20.39 -13.73 4.70
N GLN A 53 -19.80 -14.20 3.60
CA GLN A 53 -20.26 -15.41 2.89
C GLN A 53 -19.57 -16.70 3.39
N GLN A 54 -18.38 -16.57 3.97
CA GLN A 54 -17.61 -17.70 4.51
C GLN A 54 -17.88 -17.82 6.01
N PHE A 55 -17.74 -19.01 6.60
CA PHE A 55 -17.87 -19.26 8.06
C PHE A 55 -19.29 -19.37 8.65
N GLY A 56 -20.35 -19.43 7.83
CA GLY A 56 -21.72 -19.67 8.30
C GLY A 56 -22.29 -18.54 9.16
N ILE A 57 -23.34 -18.83 9.92
CA ILE A 57 -24.03 -17.82 10.75
C ILE A 57 -23.21 -17.57 12.01
N GLN A 58 -22.72 -16.34 12.17
CA GLN A 58 -22.00 -15.88 13.36
C GLN A 58 -22.90 -14.96 14.20
N PRO A 59 -23.00 -15.15 15.53
CA PRO A 59 -23.82 -14.29 16.38
C PRO A 59 -23.20 -12.90 16.54
N ARG A 60 -24.05 -11.87 16.63
CA ARG A 60 -23.62 -10.52 17.02
C ARG A 60 -23.56 -10.47 18.55
N LEU A 61 -22.36 -10.36 19.10
CA LEU A 61 -22.13 -10.30 20.53
C LEU A 61 -22.36 -8.88 21.06
N GLU A 62 -22.86 -8.76 22.29
CA GLU A 62 -22.76 -7.48 23.02
C GLU A 62 -21.28 -7.13 23.26
N ILE A 63 -20.97 -5.84 23.29
CA ILE A 63 -19.58 -5.36 23.40
C ILE A 63 -18.84 -5.94 24.61
N ARG A 64 -19.50 -6.03 25.77
CA ARG A 64 -18.96 -6.63 27.01
C ARG A 64 -18.74 -8.13 26.93
N GLN A 65 -19.38 -8.82 25.99
CA GLN A 65 -19.11 -10.24 25.72
C GLN A 65 -17.95 -10.37 24.73
N LEU A 66 -17.91 -9.52 23.68
CA LEU A 66 -16.81 -9.48 22.72
C LEU A 66 -15.47 -9.22 23.42
N GLU A 67 -15.44 -8.27 24.36
CA GLU A 67 -14.26 -7.92 25.18
C GLU A 67 -13.67 -9.11 25.95
N LYS A 68 -14.44 -10.17 26.24
CA LYS A 68 -13.94 -11.36 26.94
C LYS A 68 -13.00 -12.20 26.09
N ASN A 69 -13.05 -12.05 24.76
CA ASN A 69 -12.12 -12.69 23.84
C ASN A 69 -11.13 -11.63 23.30
N VAL A 70 -9.93 -11.61 23.88
CA VAL A 70 -8.91 -10.60 23.60
C VAL A 70 -8.54 -10.54 22.12
N ASP A 71 -8.37 -11.69 21.46
CA ASP A 71 -7.98 -11.74 20.06
C ASP A 71 -9.06 -11.15 19.16
N GLN A 72 -10.32 -11.53 19.39
CA GLN A 72 -11.46 -11.05 18.62
C GLN A 72 -11.69 -9.55 18.83
N PHE A 73 -11.55 -9.08 20.07
CA PHE A 73 -11.68 -7.66 20.40
C PHE A 73 -10.56 -6.82 19.79
N ASN A 74 -9.32 -7.31 19.81
CA ASN A 74 -8.19 -6.63 19.16
C ASN A 74 -8.40 -6.48 17.65
N ILE A 75 -8.89 -7.54 16.97
CA ILE A 75 -9.21 -7.46 15.54
C ILE A 75 -10.31 -6.44 15.26
N TYR A 76 -11.35 -6.39 16.10
CA TYR A 76 -12.40 -5.37 15.99
C TYR A 76 -11.82 -3.95 16.08
N LEU A 77 -10.98 -3.67 17.08
CA LEU A 77 -10.36 -2.36 17.24
C LEU A 77 -9.43 -2.00 16.09
N LEU A 78 -8.59 -2.93 15.64
CA LEU A 78 -7.68 -2.70 14.52
C LEU A 78 -8.46 -2.43 13.21
N GLY A 79 -9.53 -3.18 12.97
CA GLY A 79 -10.42 -2.97 11.84
C GLY A 79 -11.09 -1.59 11.90
N LEU A 80 -11.59 -1.18 13.07
CA LEU A 80 -12.24 0.11 13.27
C LEU A 80 -11.27 1.27 13.03
N VAL A 81 -10.07 1.21 13.60
CA VAL A 81 -9.03 2.23 13.38
C VAL A 81 -8.68 2.33 11.90
N LYS A 82 -8.52 1.19 11.21
CA LYS A 82 -8.23 1.18 9.78
C LYS A 82 -9.37 1.79 8.96
N PHE A 83 -10.62 1.46 9.28
CA PHE A 83 -11.79 1.99 8.60
C PHE A 83 -11.94 3.51 8.76
N GLN A 84 -11.70 4.02 9.98
CA GLN A 84 -11.70 5.45 10.26
C GLN A 84 -10.51 6.18 9.62
N ALA A 85 -9.40 5.49 9.38
CA ALA A 85 -8.23 6.04 8.70
C ALA A 85 -8.34 6.02 7.16
N THR A 86 -9.37 5.39 6.58
CA THR A 86 -9.62 5.42 5.13
C THR A 86 -9.86 6.86 4.68
N ASN A 87 -9.30 7.24 3.52
CA ASN A 87 -9.43 8.59 2.98
C ASN A 87 -10.91 8.97 2.80
N GLN A 88 -11.28 10.18 3.20
CA GLN A 88 -12.63 10.73 3.05
C GLN A 88 -13.14 10.73 1.60
N SER A 89 -12.25 10.78 0.61
CA SER A 89 -12.64 10.75 -0.80
C SER A 89 -12.95 9.35 -1.33
N ASP A 90 -12.77 8.31 -0.52
CA ASP A 90 -13.09 6.93 -0.88
C ASP A 90 -14.54 6.62 -0.49
N GLU A 91 -15.30 6.05 -1.44
CA GLU A 91 -16.72 5.70 -1.29
C GLU A 91 -16.93 4.69 -0.15
N LEU A 92 -15.94 3.83 0.12
CA LEU A 92 -15.98 2.85 1.21
C LEU A 92 -15.31 3.36 2.50
N SER A 93 -15.15 4.67 2.65
CA SER A 93 -14.62 5.29 3.86
C SER A 93 -15.64 5.32 5.00
N TYR A 94 -15.15 5.47 6.24
CA TYR A 94 -16.03 5.68 7.40
C TYR A 94 -16.95 6.90 7.21
N TYR A 95 -16.46 7.93 6.53
CA TYR A 95 -17.14 9.20 6.38
C TYR A 95 -18.32 9.12 5.42
N ASP A 96 -18.16 8.45 4.28
CA ASP A 96 -19.24 8.25 3.31
C ASP A 96 -20.27 7.21 3.78
N ILE A 97 -19.85 6.21 4.57
CA ILE A 97 -20.77 5.18 5.08
C ILE A 97 -21.60 5.68 6.28
N ALA A 98 -21.08 6.61 7.09
CA ALA A 98 -21.73 7.09 8.31
C ALA A 98 -22.34 8.51 8.22
N GLY A 99 -21.99 9.28 7.19
CA GLY A 99 -22.46 10.65 6.93
C GLY A 99 -23.75 10.70 6.13
#